data_AF-A0A2T0TLL9-F1
#
_entry.id   AF-A0A2T0TLL9-F1
#
_cell.length_a   1.000
_cell.length_b   1.000
_cell.length_c   1.000
_cell.angle_alpha   90.00
_cell.angle_beta   90.00
_cell.angle_gamma   90.00
#
_symmetry.space_group_name_H-M   'P 1'
#
loop_
_entity.id
_entity.type
_entity.pdbx_description
1 polymer ?
#
loop_
_entity_poly.entity_id
_entity_poly.type
_entity_poly.pdbx_seq_one_letter_code
_entity_poly.pdbx_strand_id
1 'polypeptide(L)'
;MALQNIPANLGGFRLMVTEAPAVKMREAKDGTLTPVVDRETQEEQYVVVLFAKPKPVAGRRAGKGEEIRVNLPGAPADEFDEGDYVELINLVINTYEMRGDDGKISASGMWFKADGLKPVVKSAAVPAA
;
A
#
# COMPACT_ATOMS: atom_id res chain seq x y z
N MET A 1 20.22 -6.38 -10.07
CA MET A 1 19.60 -5.11 -9.65
C MET A 1 18.11 -5.34 -9.67
N ALA A 2 17.45 -5.18 -8.52
CA ALA A 2 15.99 -5.36 -8.45
C ALA A 2 15.29 -4.19 -9.15
N LEU A 3 14.20 -4.46 -9.86
CA LEU A 3 13.41 -3.45 -10.55
C LEU A 3 12.72 -2.54 -9.53
N GLN A 4 12.80 -1.23 -9.73
CA GLN A 4 12.18 -0.23 -8.85
C GLN A 4 11.20 0.63 -9.65
N ASN A 5 10.24 1.21 -8.94
CA ASN A 5 9.26 2.18 -9.40
C ASN A 5 8.50 1.74 -10.66
N ILE A 6 8.10 0.46 -10.72
CA ILE A 6 7.29 -0.07 -11.82
C ILE A 6 5.88 0.52 -11.70
N PRO A 7 5.39 1.29 -12.68
CA PRO A 7 4.04 1.83 -12.61
C PRO A 7 2.99 0.72 -12.52
N ALA A 8 1.99 0.89 -11.65
CA ALA A 8 0.89 -0.06 -11.50
C ALA A 8 -0.46 0.64 -11.46
N ASN A 9 -1.53 -0.11 -11.77
CA ASN A 9 -2.89 0.41 -11.82
C ASN A 9 -3.86 -0.55 -11.11
N LEU A 10 -4.48 -0.06 -10.03
CA LEU A 10 -5.49 -0.80 -9.26
C LEU A 10 -6.92 -0.27 -9.48
N GLY A 11 -7.18 0.48 -10.55
CA GLY A 11 -8.50 1.04 -10.87
C GLY A 11 -9.61 -0.01 -11.06
N GLY A 12 -9.25 -1.27 -11.29
CA GLY A 12 -10.16 -2.42 -11.31
C GLY A 12 -10.58 -2.94 -9.93
N PHE A 13 -10.06 -2.35 -8.85
CA PHE A 13 -10.30 -2.76 -7.47
C PHE A 13 -10.97 -1.64 -6.66
N ARG A 14 -11.73 -2.02 -5.63
CA ARG A 14 -12.11 -1.15 -4.53
C ARG A 14 -11.06 -1.37 -3.44
N LEU A 15 -10.44 -0.30 -2.98
CA LEU A 15 -9.44 -0.35 -1.92
C LEU A 15 -10.09 0.21 -0.65
N MET A 16 -10.20 -0.63 0.37
CA MET A 16 -10.72 -0.25 1.68
C MET A 16 -9.58 -0.26 2.68
N VAL A 17 -9.47 0.74 3.53
CA VAL A 17 -8.49 0.78 4.62
C VAL A 17 -8.84 -0.30 5.64
N THR A 18 -7.89 -1.17 5.97
CA THR A 18 -8.02 -2.17 7.04
C THR A 18 -7.09 -1.88 8.22
N GLU A 19 -5.98 -1.16 7.98
CA GLU A 19 -5.19 -0.52 9.04
C GLU A 19 -4.92 0.92 8.61
N ALA A 20 -5.32 1.88 9.44
CA ALA A 20 -5.15 3.31 9.18
C ALA A 20 -3.68 3.66 8.93
N PRO A 21 -3.40 4.71 8.13
CA PRO A 21 -2.03 5.18 7.91
C PRO A 21 -1.31 5.49 9.23
N ALA A 22 -0.17 4.84 9.46
CA ALA A 22 0.64 5.04 10.66
C ALA A 22 2.13 5.16 10.31
N VAL A 23 2.91 5.78 11.20
CA VAL A 23 4.36 5.87 11.08
C VAL A 23 4.92 4.47 10.98
N LYS A 24 5.70 4.22 9.92
CA LYS A 24 6.29 2.92 9.67
C LYS A 24 7.44 2.73 10.64
N MET A 25 7.33 1.72 11.49
CA MET A 25 8.37 1.35 12.44
C MET A 25 9.26 0.24 11.86
N ARG A 26 10.54 0.27 12.19
CA ARG A 26 11.47 -0.85 12.01
C ARG A 26 12.03 -1.28 13.35
N GLU A 27 12.16 -2.58 13.52
CA GLU A 27 12.87 -3.16 14.66
C GLU A 27 14.38 -3.15 14.39
N ALA A 28 15.14 -2.58 15.31
CA ALA A 28 16.59 -2.62 15.30
C ALA A 28 17.10 -3.97 15.83
N LYS A 29 18.40 -4.25 15.65
CA LYS A 29 19.01 -5.52 16.09
C LYS A 29 18.91 -5.76 17.61
N ASP A 30 18.74 -4.70 18.38
CA ASP A 30 18.58 -4.73 19.84
C ASP A 30 17.10 -4.86 20.28
N GLY A 31 16.16 -4.99 19.33
CA GLY A 31 14.73 -5.08 19.60
C GLY A 31 14.01 -3.73 19.71
N THR A 32 14.72 -2.61 19.59
CA THR A 32 14.11 -1.27 19.69
C THR A 32 13.34 -0.92 18.43
N LEU A 33 12.11 -0.42 18.57
CA LEU A 33 11.34 0.14 17.45
C LEU A 33 11.77 1.58 17.16
N THR A 34 12.18 1.84 15.92
CA THR A 34 12.55 3.17 15.43
C THR A 34 11.72 3.55 14.22
N PRO A 35 11.27 4.81 14.08
CA PRO A 35 10.64 5.29 12.85
C PRO A 35 11.54 5.07 11.64
N VAL A 36 10.96 4.64 10.53
CA VAL A 36 11.63 4.60 9.24
C VAL A 36 11.59 6.01 8.67
N VAL A 37 12.77 6.59 8.45
CA VAL A 37 12.91 7.91 7.84
C VAL A 37 13.51 7.80 6.44
N ASP A 38 13.12 8.70 5.55
CA ASP A 38 13.81 8.90 4.29
C ASP A 38 15.25 9.40 4.54
N ARG A 39 16.21 8.88 3.77
CA ARG A 39 17.62 9.19 4.00
C ARG A 39 17.98 10.61 3.59
N GLU A 40 17.31 11.16 2.58
CA GLU A 40 17.61 12.48 2.03
C GLU A 40 16.80 13.56 2.72
N THR A 41 15.49 13.35 2.90
CA THR A 41 14.60 14.37 3.48
C THR A 41 14.50 14.30 5.00
N GLN A 42 14.90 13.18 5.63
CA GLN A 42 14.70 12.89 7.06
C GLN A 42 13.23 12.83 7.50
N GLU A 43 12.28 12.80 6.56
CA GLU A 43 10.85 12.69 6.87
C GLU A 43 10.48 11.26 7.23
N GLU A 44 9.53 11.11 8.16
CA GLU A 44 8.99 9.81 8.56
C GLU A 44 8.16 9.21 7.43
N GLN A 45 8.40 7.93 7.13
CA GLN A 45 7.60 7.17 6.20
C GLN A 45 6.38 6.59 6.90
N TYR A 46 5.29 6.48 6.15
CA TYR A 46 4.05 5.90 6.65
C TYR A 46 3.75 4.58 5.94
N VAL A 47 2.89 3.79 6.55
CA VAL A 47 2.35 2.57 5.99
C VAL A 47 0.85 2.51 6.22
N VAL A 48 0.11 2.04 5.21
CA VAL A 48 -1.33 1.77 5.27
C VAL A 48 -1.57 0.34 4.79
N VAL A 49 -2.54 -0.34 5.39
CA VAL A 49 -3.00 -1.66 4.90
C VAL A 49 -4.38 -1.50 4.27
N LEU A 50 -4.50 -2.04 3.06
CA LEU A 50 -5.71 -1.94 2.24
C LEU A 50 -6.21 -3.32 1.86
N PHE A 51 -7.52 -3.53 1.92
CA PHE A 51 -8.17 -4.67 1.28
C PHE A 51 -8.54 -4.32 -0.16
N ALA A 52 -7.85 -4.91 -1.12
CA ALA A 52 -8.09 -4.75 -2.54
C ALA A 52 -9.11 -5.78 -3.04
N LYS A 53 -10.36 -5.36 -3.21
CA LYS A 53 -11.46 -6.20 -3.71
C LYS A 53 -11.74 -5.91 -5.20
N PRO A 54 -11.67 -6.89 -6.11
CA PRO A 54 -12.05 -6.67 -7.51
C PRO A 54 -13.45 -6.05 -7.64
N LYS A 55 -13.59 -5.04 -8.50
CA LYS A 55 -14.88 -4.45 -8.83
C LYS A 55 -15.76 -5.51 -9.52
N PRO A 56 -17.07 -5.55 -9.23
CA PRO A 56 -17.98 -6.47 -9.91
C PRO A 56 -17.96 -6.24 -11.43
N VAL A 57 -17.99 -7.32 -12.20
CA VAL A 57 -18.12 -7.30 -13.66
C VAL A 57 -19.37 -8.11 -14.02
N ALA A 58 -20.26 -7.54 -14.84
CA ALA A 58 -21.50 -8.19 -15.24
C ALA A 58 -21.24 -9.58 -15.84
N GLY A 59 -22.05 -10.57 -15.44
CA GLY A 59 -21.91 -11.95 -15.90
C GLY A 59 -20.71 -12.71 -15.32
N ARG A 60 -19.94 -12.13 -14.39
CA ARG A 60 -18.83 -12.80 -13.71
C ARG A 60 -19.05 -12.82 -12.21
N ARG A 61 -18.70 -13.95 -11.58
CA ARG A 61 -18.66 -14.04 -10.11
C ARG A 61 -17.60 -13.07 -9.58
N ALA A 62 -17.92 -12.37 -8.49
CA ALA A 62 -16.97 -11.47 -7.84
C ALA A 62 -15.73 -12.26 -7.37
N GLY A 63 -14.54 -11.77 -7.74
CA GLY A 63 -13.27 -12.33 -7.29
C GLY A 63 -13.05 -12.19 -5.79
N LYS A 64 -12.19 -13.01 -5.20
CA LYS A 64 -11.70 -12.79 -3.83
C LYS A 64 -10.84 -11.53 -3.78
N GLY A 65 -10.84 -10.85 -2.63
CA GLY A 65 -9.94 -9.73 -2.39
C GLY A 65 -8.69 -10.20 -1.68
N GLU A 66 -7.71 -9.30 -1.60
CA GLU A 66 -6.42 -9.54 -0.96
C GLU A 66 -6.01 -8.30 -0.16
N GLU A 67 -5.32 -8.49 0.96
CA GLU A 67 -4.73 -7.40 1.71
C GLU A 67 -3.37 -7.03 1.13
N ILE A 68 -3.16 -5.73 0.92
CA ILE A 68 -1.89 -5.18 0.47
C ILE A 68 -1.41 -4.13 1.45
N ARG A 69 -0.09 -4.12 1.69
CA ARG A 69 0.58 -3.10 2.49
C ARG A 69 1.26 -2.11 1.56
N VAL A 70 0.96 -0.82 1.74
CA VAL A 70 1.46 0.27 0.88
C VAL A 70 2.28 1.24 1.72
N ASN A 71 3.52 1.48 1.31
CA ASN A 71 4.35 2.51 1.93
C ASN A 71 4.05 3.88 1.31
N LEU A 72 4.03 4.90 2.14
CA LEU A 72 3.86 6.31 1.76
C LEU A 72 5.13 7.09 2.17
N PRO A 73 5.57 8.06 1.36
CA PRO A 73 6.77 8.85 1.65
C PRO A 73 6.60 9.80 2.85
N GLY A 74 5.36 10.09 3.25
CA GLY A 74 5.02 10.92 4.39
C GLY A 74 3.57 10.69 4.83
N ALA A 75 3.11 11.48 5.78
CA ALA A 75 1.72 11.45 6.24
C ALA A 75 0.75 11.75 5.08
N PRO A 76 -0.38 11.04 4.96
CA PRO A 76 -1.42 11.42 4.01
C PRO A 76 -1.95 12.83 4.30
N ALA A 77 -2.46 13.51 3.26
CA ALA A 77 -2.98 14.87 3.40
C ALA A 77 -4.31 14.93 4.19
N ASP A 78 -5.12 13.88 4.07
CA ASP A 78 -6.38 13.70 4.80
C ASP A 78 -6.22 12.64 5.90
N GLU A 79 -7.08 12.68 6.91
CA GLU A 79 -7.21 11.61 7.90
C GLU A 79 -8.06 10.47 7.32
N PHE A 80 -7.62 9.22 7.54
CA PHE A 80 -8.29 8.03 7.02
C PHE A 80 -8.44 7.00 8.13
N ASP A 81 -9.66 6.53 8.33
CA ASP A 81 -10.00 5.51 9.31
C ASP A 81 -10.17 4.13 8.66
N GLU A 82 -10.17 3.10 9.49
CA GLU A 82 -10.54 1.76 9.05
C GLU A 82 -11.95 1.76 8.43
N GLY A 83 -12.09 1.13 7.26
CA GLY A 83 -13.34 1.07 6.50
C GLY A 83 -13.48 2.16 5.42
N ASP A 84 -12.63 3.18 5.43
CA ASP A 84 -12.62 4.21 4.38
C ASP A 84 -12.19 3.62 3.04
N TYR A 85 -12.74 4.18 1.96
CA TYR A 85 -12.37 3.77 0.60
C TYR A 85 -11.47 4.82 -0.03
N VAL A 86 -10.38 4.37 -0.65
CA VAL A 86 -9.34 5.24 -1.18
C VAL A 86 -8.90 4.86 -2.59
N GLU A 87 -8.26 5.80 -3.26
CA GLU A 87 -7.42 5.59 -4.44
C GLU A 87 -5.96 5.89 -4.07
N LEU A 88 -5.02 5.19 -4.72
CA LEU A 88 -3.59 5.39 -4.54
C LEU A 88 -3.07 6.39 -5.59
N ILE A 89 -2.35 7.42 -5.14
CA ILE A 89 -1.74 8.42 -6.03
C ILE A 89 -0.40 7.87 -6.52
N ASN A 90 -0.19 7.82 -7.84
CA ASN A 90 1.05 7.38 -8.49
C ASN A 90 1.60 6.05 -7.94
N LEU A 91 0.74 5.02 -7.87
CA LEU A 91 1.13 3.70 -7.39
C LEU A 91 2.28 3.11 -8.21
N VAL A 92 3.29 2.63 -7.51
CA VAL A 92 4.38 1.83 -8.06
C VAL A 92 4.60 0.55 -7.28
N ILE A 93 5.15 -0.45 -7.98
CA ILE A 93 5.63 -1.69 -7.41
C ILE A 93 7.16 -1.71 -7.50
N ASN A 94 7.77 -2.11 -6.40
CA ASN A 94 9.21 -2.31 -6.32
C ASN A 94 9.47 -3.80 -6.07
N THR A 95 10.54 -4.34 -6.64
CA THR A 95 11.00 -5.68 -6.30
C THR A 95 12.20 -5.62 -5.36
N TYR A 96 12.43 -6.71 -4.64
CA TYR A 96 13.63 -6.87 -3.84
C TYR A 96 14.19 -8.28 -3.99
N GLU A 97 15.49 -8.39 -3.82
CA GLU A 97 16.23 -9.64 -3.70
C GLU A 97 17.12 -9.50 -2.48
N MET A 98 17.01 -10.44 -1.55
CA MET A 98 17.96 -10.60 -0.46
C MET A 98 18.90 -11.73 -0.83
N ARG A 99 20.19 -11.56 -0.54
CA ARG A 99 21.21 -12.58 -0.77
C ARG A 99 21.82 -12.98 0.55
N GLY A 100 22.06 -14.29 0.71
CA GLY A 100 22.85 -14.81 1.82
C GLY A 100 24.34 -14.54 1.62
N ASP A 101 25.13 -14.86 2.65
CA ASP A 101 26.59 -14.70 2.63
C ASP A 101 27.26 -15.54 1.53
N ASP A 102 26.61 -16.61 1.06
CA ASP A 102 27.03 -17.46 -0.06
C ASP A 102 26.69 -16.88 -1.45
N GLY A 103 26.12 -15.67 -1.49
CA GLY A 103 25.74 -14.95 -2.71
C GLY A 103 24.44 -15.44 -3.37
N LYS A 104 23.81 -16.50 -2.85
CA LYS A 104 22.53 -17.02 -3.37
C LYS A 104 21.37 -16.17 -2.88
N ILE A 105 20.31 -16.11 -3.69
CA ILE A 105 19.08 -15.42 -3.33
C ILE A 105 18.42 -16.21 -2.19
N SER A 106 18.30 -15.58 -1.03
CA SER A 106 17.65 -16.14 0.16
C SER A 106 16.18 -15.75 0.25
N ALA A 107 15.82 -14.58 -0.31
CA ALA A 107 14.44 -14.15 -0.45
C ALA A 107 14.28 -13.23 -1.66
N SER A 108 13.11 -13.22 -2.26
CA SER A 108 12.73 -12.23 -3.25
C SER A 108 11.24 -11.92 -3.11
N GLY A 109 10.84 -10.74 -3.55
CA GLY A 109 9.45 -10.34 -3.46
C GLY A 109 9.19 -8.98 -4.09
N MET A 110 7.99 -8.47 -3.83
CA MET A 110 7.56 -7.16 -4.27
C MET A 110 6.88 -6.40 -3.14
N TRP A 111 6.88 -5.08 -3.23
CA TRP A 111 6.19 -4.21 -2.29
C TRP A 111 5.60 -2.99 -2.99
N PHE A 112 4.52 -2.45 -2.42
CA PHE A 112 3.76 -1.34 -3.00
C PHE A 112 4.20 0.00 -2.38
N LYS A 113 4.35 1.02 -3.22
CA LYS A 113 4.56 2.41 -2.82
C LYS A 113 3.55 3.29 -3.53
N ALA A 114 3.04 4.31 -2.86
CA ALA A 114 2.26 5.38 -3.49
C ALA A 114 2.71 6.72 -2.94
N ASP A 115 2.48 7.79 -3.70
CA ASP A 115 2.80 9.16 -3.26
C ASP A 115 1.81 9.65 -2.20
N GLY A 116 0.60 9.07 -2.16
CA GLY A 116 -0.43 9.44 -1.20
C GLY A 116 -1.73 8.67 -1.42
N LEU A 117 -2.74 9.07 -0.64
CA LEU A 117 -4.09 8.54 -0.68
C LEU A 117 -5.06 9.64 -1.10
N LYS A 118 -6.12 9.23 -1.80
CA LYS A 118 -7.25 10.10 -2.15
C LYS A 118 -8.54 9.46 -1.67
N PRO A 119 -9.44 10.19 -0.99
CA PRO A 119 -10.73 9.63 -0.58
C PRO A 119 -11.62 9.34 -1.78
N VAL A 120 -12.29 8.19 -1.75
CA VAL A 120 -13.40 7.86 -2.65
C VAL A 120 -14.69 8.23 -1.95
N VAL A 121 -15.25 9.38 -2.32
CA VAL A 121 -16.60 9.74 -1.88
C VAL A 121 -17.55 8.68 -2.45
N LYS A 122 -18.14 7.84 -1.59
CA LYS A 122 -19.25 6.99 -1.99
C LYS A 122 -20.36 7.91 -2.47
N SER A 123 -20.56 7.98 -3.79
CA SER A 123 -21.77 8.60 -4.33
C SER A 123 -22.95 7.86 -3.70
N ALA A 124 -23.77 8.59 -2.93
CA ALA A 124 -24.95 8.03 -2.29
C ALA A 124 -25.76 7.29 -3.37
N ALA A 125 -25.99 6.00 -3.16
CA ALA A 125 -26.78 5.22 -4.09
C ALA A 125 -28.17 5.89 -4.21
N VAL A 126 -28.52 6.32 -5.42
CA VAL A 126 -29.92 6.65 -5.73
C VAL A 126 -30.72 5.36 -5.51
N PRO A 127 -31.67 5.32 -4.57
CA PRO A 127 -32.49 4.13 -4.40
C PRO A 127 -33.19 3.83 -5.72
N ALA A 128 -33.10 2.58 -6.18
CA ALA A 128 -33.85 2.13 -7.33
C ALA A 128 -35.34 2.31 -7.03
N ALA A 129 -36.00 3.13 -7.85
CA ALA A 129 -37.45 3.34 -7.84
C ALA A 129 -38.18 2.09 -8.38
#